data_AF-A0A3C0XQL0-F1
#
_entry.id   AF-A0A3C0XQL0-F1
#
_cell.length_a   1.000
_cell.length_b   1.000
_cell.length_c   1.000
_cell.angle_alpha   90.00
_cell.angle_beta   90.00
_cell.angle_gamma   90.00
#
_symmetry.space_group_name_H-M   'P 1'
#
loop_
_entity.id
_entity.type
_entity.pdbx_description
1 polymer ?
#
loop_
_entity_poly.entity_id
_entity_poly.type
_entity_poly.pdbx_seq_one_letter_code
_entity_poly.pdbx_strand_id
1 'polypeptide(L)'
;MHLFLVGPPGIGKSTVAPLLAEALGGRTIDLDDEIERKAGKPCTTVITEDGMPRFRALESELLAALQPTPALIVVSTGGGAMLLASNRARMGALGLRIGLTGSVATVARGLAATMHKRAHLDVGPRQHAARVLKERRDVYVDVDASFGVDGVEPHEVALAIAAWLVSARGVRIDVLASHPYPVLVRAGLLEHAGTHLRDLGWRGPAAIVADALTAARYAPTVRRSCAAAGIDATVIRVPRGERAKTAAVLARLWDAFGAAGIGRDGGVIALGGGTVGDVAGFAAATYLRGVRLVQVPTTLLAMVDSSIGGKTGIDLARGKNLAGAFHQPDAVLADPSVLASLPRRERASGFAEIVKCAFLVDRDAVAQAERSAAAVVAGDLGPTIGSIALAVTVKAGIVAVDERESGLRELLNFGHTLGHAYEAASRYRVTHGEAMSVGMVFAAALADVLDLAPTSLRERLEALLGAAGLPTRATLPARTWTFLARDKKARAGAVRWILPRTIGRFSEVTDVNARSLRAAAAIVEGR
;
A
#
# COMPACT_ATOMS: atom_id res chain seq x y z
N MET A 1 4.10 -5.99 5.44
CA MET A 1 4.36 -5.54 6.83
C MET A 1 3.92 -6.62 7.81
N HIS A 2 4.73 -6.93 8.82
CA HIS A 2 4.33 -7.84 9.90
C HIS A 2 3.87 -7.09 11.15
N LEU A 3 2.87 -7.63 11.84
CA LEU A 3 2.46 -7.24 13.19
C LEU A 3 2.61 -8.45 14.12
N PHE A 4 3.61 -8.44 14.98
CA PHE A 4 3.89 -9.53 15.91
C PHE A 4 3.12 -9.29 17.21
N LEU A 5 2.10 -10.10 17.50
CA LEU A 5 1.46 -10.09 18.81
C LEU A 5 2.35 -10.84 19.79
N VAL A 6 2.81 -10.17 20.84
CA VAL A 6 3.72 -10.71 21.85
C VAL A 6 3.13 -10.57 23.25
N GLY A 7 3.53 -11.46 24.17
CA GLY A 7 3.04 -11.46 25.54
C GLY A 7 3.02 -12.85 26.16
N PRO A 8 2.64 -12.97 27.45
CA PRO A 8 2.69 -14.24 28.18
C PRO A 8 1.78 -15.31 27.56
N PRO A 9 2.08 -16.60 27.76
CA PRO A 9 1.19 -17.68 27.33
C PRO A 9 -0.18 -17.53 28.00
N GLY A 10 -1.26 -17.78 27.25
CA GLY A 10 -2.63 -17.62 27.75
C GLY A 10 -3.19 -16.18 27.72
N ILE A 11 -2.43 -15.18 27.27
CA ILE A 11 -2.93 -13.79 27.21
C ILE A 11 -3.94 -13.52 26.06
N GLY A 12 -4.16 -14.48 25.16
CA GLY A 12 -5.14 -14.35 24.05
C GLY A 12 -4.57 -13.97 22.68
N LYS A 13 -3.25 -14.07 22.46
CA LYS A 13 -2.60 -13.75 21.17
C LYS A 13 -3.23 -14.47 19.96
N SER A 14 -3.40 -15.79 20.04
CA SER A 14 -3.98 -16.61 18.97
C SER A 14 -5.47 -16.30 18.70
N THR A 15 -6.15 -15.65 19.65
CA THR A 15 -7.54 -15.19 19.49
C THR A 15 -7.61 -13.78 18.90
N VAL A 16 -6.73 -12.87 19.34
CA VAL A 16 -6.68 -11.48 18.84
C VAL A 16 -6.10 -11.40 17.44
N ALA A 17 -5.13 -12.24 17.09
CA ALA A 17 -4.45 -12.22 15.80
C ALA A 17 -5.38 -12.30 14.56
N PRO A 18 -6.31 -13.28 14.46
CA PRO A 18 -7.25 -13.35 13.33
C PRO A 18 -8.19 -12.14 13.27
N LEU A 19 -8.69 -11.66 14.41
CA LEU A 19 -9.57 -10.50 14.46
C LEU A 19 -8.87 -9.21 13.99
N LEU A 20 -7.60 -9.05 14.38
CA LEU A 20 -6.77 -7.93 13.93
C LEU A 20 -6.44 -8.03 12.44
N ALA A 21 -6.14 -9.24 11.96
CA ALA A 21 -5.88 -9.47 10.55
C ALA A 21 -7.11 -9.12 9.70
N GLU A 22 -8.29 -9.56 10.12
CA GLU A 22 -9.57 -9.21 9.47
C GLU A 22 -9.80 -7.70 9.45
N ALA A 23 -9.65 -7.02 10.59
CA ALA A 23 -9.83 -5.56 10.71
C ALA A 23 -8.88 -4.75 9.81
N LEU A 24 -7.77 -5.33 9.36
CA LEU A 24 -6.76 -4.70 8.52
C LEU A 24 -6.69 -5.30 7.09
N GLY A 25 -7.55 -6.28 6.77
CA GLY A 25 -7.51 -7.03 5.49
C GLY A 25 -6.32 -7.99 5.33
N GLY A 26 -5.51 -8.18 6.36
CA GLY A 26 -4.34 -9.05 6.38
C GLY A 26 -4.66 -10.54 6.54
N ARG A 27 -3.61 -11.35 6.71
CA ARG A 27 -3.73 -12.76 7.11
C ARG A 27 -3.04 -13.03 8.44
N THR A 28 -3.31 -14.18 9.03
CA THR A 28 -2.69 -14.61 10.28
C THR A 28 -1.64 -15.69 10.04
N ILE A 29 -0.60 -15.68 10.86
CA ILE A 29 0.30 -16.81 11.11
C ILE A 29 0.28 -17.07 12.61
N ASP A 30 -0.03 -18.29 13.04
CA ASP A 30 0.22 -18.71 14.41
C ASP A 30 1.49 -19.56 14.45
N LEU A 31 2.49 -19.13 15.24
CA LEU A 31 3.76 -19.85 15.30
C LEU A 31 3.60 -21.25 15.91
N ASP A 32 2.67 -21.44 16.86
CA ASP A 32 2.46 -22.77 17.44
C ASP A 32 1.95 -23.73 16.36
N ASP A 33 0.97 -23.31 15.54
CA ASP A 33 0.44 -24.11 14.44
C ASP A 33 1.52 -24.42 13.37
N GLU A 34 2.38 -23.45 13.06
CA GLU A 34 3.51 -23.65 12.14
C GLU A 34 4.59 -24.59 12.71
N ILE A 35 4.81 -24.58 14.02
CA ILE A 35 5.69 -25.55 14.70
C ILE A 35 5.11 -26.96 14.56
N GLU A 36 3.82 -27.16 14.82
CA GLU A 36 3.17 -28.47 14.69
C GLU A 36 3.25 -28.99 13.26
N ARG A 37 2.96 -28.13 12.28
CA ARG A 37 3.07 -28.47 10.85
C ARG A 37 4.49 -28.86 10.47
N LYS A 38 5.51 -28.14 10.96
CA LYS A 38 6.92 -28.43 10.65
C LYS A 38 7.44 -29.66 11.38
N ALA A 39 7.01 -29.90 12.62
CA ALA A 39 7.42 -31.04 13.43
C ALA A 39 6.66 -32.33 13.11
N GLY A 40 5.49 -32.22 12.46
CA GLY A 40 4.59 -33.35 12.19
C GLY A 40 3.92 -33.92 13.43
N LYS A 41 3.99 -33.22 14.58
CA LYS A 41 3.41 -33.63 15.86
C LYS A 41 3.01 -32.42 16.71
N PRO A 42 2.04 -32.57 17.64
CA PRO A 42 1.56 -31.47 18.47
C PRO A 42 2.67 -30.80 19.28
N CYS A 43 2.52 -29.50 19.59
CA CYS A 43 3.50 -28.73 20.36
C CYS A 43 3.77 -29.38 21.72
N THR A 44 2.74 -29.96 22.35
CA THR A 44 2.88 -30.72 23.59
C THR A 44 3.84 -31.87 23.44
N THR A 45 3.71 -32.64 22.36
CA THR A 45 4.55 -33.80 22.06
C THR A 45 5.97 -33.38 21.73
N VAL A 46 6.17 -32.30 20.98
CA VAL A 46 7.51 -31.71 20.76
C VAL A 46 8.18 -31.37 22.08
N ILE A 47 7.47 -30.73 23.01
CA ILE A 47 8.03 -30.33 24.30
C ILE A 47 8.34 -31.53 25.19
N THR A 48 7.47 -32.54 25.23
CA THR A 48 7.65 -33.71 26.11
C THR A 48 8.69 -34.69 25.59
N GLU A 49 8.76 -34.92 24.27
CA GLU A 49 9.67 -35.90 23.68
C GLU A 49 11.01 -35.28 23.26
N ASP A 50 10.99 -34.11 22.61
CA ASP A 50 12.18 -33.49 22.04
C ASP A 50 12.78 -32.38 22.94
N GLY A 51 12.02 -31.97 23.96
CA GLY A 51 12.42 -30.98 24.95
C GLY A 51 12.16 -29.53 24.55
N MET A 52 12.03 -28.68 25.57
CA MET A 52 11.87 -27.23 25.43
C MET A 52 12.97 -26.55 24.58
N PRO A 53 14.27 -26.94 24.65
CA PRO A 53 15.29 -26.38 23.76
C PRO A 53 14.98 -26.59 22.28
N ARG A 54 14.48 -27.78 21.89
CA ARG A 54 14.11 -28.06 20.49
C ARG A 54 12.90 -27.23 20.05
N PHE A 55 11.87 -27.13 20.89
CA PHE A 55 10.71 -26.28 20.63
C PHE A 55 11.12 -24.82 20.35
N ARG A 56 12.00 -24.25 21.18
CA ARG A 56 12.49 -22.87 20.99
C ARG A 56 13.37 -22.71 19.75
N ALA A 57 14.14 -23.74 19.39
CA ALA A 57 14.89 -23.74 18.15
C ALA A 57 13.95 -23.70 16.94
N LEU A 58 12.89 -24.50 16.92
CA LEU A 58 11.86 -24.47 15.88
C LEU A 58 11.17 -23.09 15.78
N GLU A 59 10.78 -22.50 16.91
CA GLU A 59 10.21 -21.15 16.97
C GLU A 59 11.13 -20.11 16.33
N SER A 60 12.43 -20.18 16.64
CA SER A 60 13.44 -19.26 16.10
C SER A 60 13.72 -19.50 14.62
N GLU A 61 13.76 -20.76 14.18
CA GLU A 61 13.88 -21.14 12.77
C GLU A 61 12.72 -20.59 11.94
N LEU A 62 11.48 -20.67 12.45
CA LEU A 62 10.29 -20.14 11.76
C LEU A 62 10.32 -18.62 11.67
N LEU A 63 10.66 -17.92 12.76
CA LEU A 63 10.83 -16.45 12.74
C LEU A 63 11.93 -16.02 11.78
N ALA A 64 13.04 -16.76 11.72
CA ALA A 64 14.11 -16.50 10.77
C ALA A 64 13.68 -16.72 9.32
N ALA A 65 12.81 -17.71 9.07
CA ALA A 65 12.31 -18.05 7.74
C ALA A 65 11.28 -17.05 7.19
N LEU A 66 10.58 -16.28 8.04
CA LEU A 66 9.66 -15.23 7.60
C LEU A 66 10.39 -14.24 6.69
N GLN A 67 9.86 -13.99 5.50
CA GLN A 67 10.45 -13.06 4.52
C GLN A 67 9.80 -11.68 4.60
N PRO A 68 10.52 -10.59 4.27
CA PRO A 68 9.87 -9.32 4.00
C PRO A 68 8.80 -9.48 2.93
N THR A 69 7.61 -8.93 3.18
CA THR A 69 6.51 -8.96 2.23
C THR A 69 5.75 -7.64 2.27
N PRO A 70 5.25 -7.14 1.13
CA PRO A 70 4.33 -6.01 1.12
C PRO A 70 2.98 -6.37 1.74
N ALA A 71 2.61 -7.66 1.78
CA ALA A 71 1.36 -8.11 2.39
C ALA A 71 1.34 -7.87 3.91
N LEU A 72 0.16 -7.60 4.47
CA LEU A 72 -0.08 -7.43 5.89
C LEU A 72 -0.30 -8.79 6.55
N ILE A 73 0.59 -9.14 7.46
CA ILE A 73 0.56 -10.42 8.18
C ILE A 73 0.58 -10.13 9.69
N VAL A 74 -0.41 -10.67 10.40
CA VAL A 74 -0.43 -10.66 11.88
C VAL A 74 0.13 -12.00 12.36
N VAL A 75 1.21 -11.95 13.15
CA VAL A 75 1.89 -13.13 13.66
C VAL A 75 1.58 -13.28 15.15
N SER A 76 0.86 -14.33 15.52
CA SER A 76 0.70 -14.77 16.91
C SER A 76 1.97 -15.51 17.32
N THR A 77 2.77 -14.91 18.21
CA THR A 77 4.03 -15.54 18.65
C THR A 77 3.81 -16.50 19.80
N GLY A 78 4.71 -17.47 19.97
CA GLY A 78 4.76 -18.26 21.20
C GLY A 78 5.13 -17.39 22.41
N GLY A 79 4.79 -17.87 23.62
CA GLY A 79 5.12 -17.16 24.86
C GLY A 79 6.63 -17.08 25.14
N GLY A 80 7.43 -17.91 24.48
CA GLY A 80 8.89 -17.95 24.57
C GLY A 80 9.62 -17.07 23.55
N ALA A 81 8.96 -16.70 22.44
CA ALA A 81 9.58 -16.03 21.30
C ALA A 81 10.46 -14.83 21.65
N MET A 82 9.98 -13.98 22.57
CA MET A 82 10.66 -12.75 22.96
C MET A 82 11.92 -12.98 23.82
N LEU A 83 12.13 -14.16 24.39
CA LEU A 83 13.24 -14.43 25.30
C LEU A 83 14.61 -14.29 24.61
N LEU A 84 14.71 -14.71 23.35
CA LEU A 84 15.94 -14.62 22.57
C LEU A 84 16.06 -13.27 21.89
N ALA A 85 17.21 -12.59 22.09
CA ALA A 85 17.47 -11.29 21.47
C ALA A 85 17.45 -11.33 19.94
N SER A 86 17.90 -12.45 19.34
CA SER A 86 17.84 -12.69 17.89
C SER A 86 16.41 -12.65 17.36
N ASN A 87 15.46 -13.24 18.08
CA ASN A 87 14.04 -13.24 17.70
C ASN A 87 13.46 -11.82 17.78
N ARG A 88 13.78 -11.07 18.85
CA ARG A 88 13.36 -9.67 18.97
C ARG A 88 13.89 -8.80 17.84
N ALA A 89 15.18 -8.93 17.52
CA ALA A 89 15.81 -8.23 16.41
C ALA A 89 15.16 -8.60 15.07
N ARG A 90 14.85 -9.89 14.85
CA ARG A 90 14.18 -10.34 13.62
C ARG A 90 12.77 -9.75 13.50
N MET A 91 11.99 -9.75 14.58
CA MET A 91 10.66 -9.15 14.60
C MET A 91 10.72 -7.66 14.29
N GLY A 92 11.62 -6.91 14.95
CA GLY A 92 11.81 -5.48 14.70
C GLY A 92 12.28 -5.15 13.28
N ALA A 93 13.05 -6.03 12.65
CA ALA A 93 13.48 -5.85 11.26
C ALA A 93 12.35 -6.08 10.24
N LEU A 94 11.34 -6.88 10.59
CA LEU A 94 10.24 -7.27 9.68
C LEU A 94 8.94 -6.49 9.91
N GLY A 95 8.79 -5.84 11.06
CA GLY A 95 7.56 -5.14 11.41
C GLY A 95 7.48 -4.68 12.86
N LEU A 96 6.26 -4.53 13.35
CA LEU A 96 5.96 -3.97 14.68
C LEU A 96 5.68 -5.08 15.69
N ARG A 97 6.17 -4.92 16.91
CA ARG A 97 5.91 -5.78 18.07
C ARG A 97 4.80 -5.15 18.90
N ILE A 98 3.68 -5.84 19.03
CA ILE A 98 2.49 -5.39 19.75
C ILE A 98 2.32 -6.24 21.00
N GLY A 99 2.58 -5.63 22.17
CA GLY A 99 2.46 -6.29 23.47
C GLY A 99 1.00 -6.42 23.91
N LEU A 100 0.59 -7.62 24.30
CA LEU A 100 -0.64 -7.86 25.05
C LEU A 100 -0.30 -8.00 26.53
N THR A 101 -0.95 -7.19 27.36
CA THR A 101 -0.71 -7.09 28.80
C THR A 101 -1.97 -7.39 29.59
N GLY A 102 -1.83 -7.99 30.77
CA GLY A 102 -2.98 -8.30 31.61
C GLY A 102 -2.58 -8.87 32.96
N SER A 103 -3.55 -8.91 33.85
CA SER A 103 -3.41 -9.39 35.22
C SER A 103 -3.06 -10.88 35.30
N VAL A 104 -2.51 -11.28 36.46
CA VAL A 104 -2.29 -12.70 36.79
C VAL A 104 -3.57 -13.51 36.62
N ALA A 105 -4.73 -12.94 37.00
CA ALA A 105 -6.02 -13.61 36.88
C ALA A 105 -6.38 -13.89 35.41
N THR A 106 -6.18 -12.92 34.52
CA THR A 106 -6.47 -13.06 33.09
C THR A 106 -5.54 -14.07 32.43
N VAL A 107 -4.23 -13.98 32.68
CA VAL A 107 -3.26 -14.96 32.18
C VAL A 107 -3.58 -16.36 32.71
N ALA A 108 -3.93 -16.49 33.99
CA ALA A 108 -4.29 -17.77 34.60
C ALA A 108 -5.56 -18.38 33.98
N ARG A 109 -6.59 -17.58 33.68
CA ARG A 109 -7.81 -18.05 33.00
C ARG A 109 -7.50 -18.57 31.60
N GLY A 110 -6.76 -17.81 30.81
CA GLY A 110 -6.39 -18.25 29.46
C GLY A 110 -5.44 -19.45 29.47
N LEU A 111 -4.56 -19.54 30.48
CA LEU A 111 -3.78 -20.74 30.74
C LEU A 111 -4.69 -21.94 30.99
N ALA A 112 -5.62 -21.83 31.95
CA ALA A 112 -6.58 -22.87 32.30
C ALA A 112 -7.40 -23.36 31.09
N ALA A 113 -7.89 -22.43 30.26
CA ALA A 113 -8.68 -22.73 29.05
C ALA A 113 -7.92 -23.53 27.99
N THR A 114 -6.58 -23.49 28.01
CA THR A 114 -5.71 -24.18 27.05
C THR A 114 -4.73 -25.13 27.73
N MET A 115 -5.12 -25.71 28.87
CA MET A 115 -4.32 -26.69 29.62
C MET A 115 -3.97 -27.94 28.83
N HIS A 116 -4.85 -28.38 27.93
CA HIS A 116 -4.58 -29.51 27.03
C HIS A 116 -3.34 -29.26 26.14
N LYS A 117 -3.05 -28.00 25.77
CA LYS A 117 -1.82 -27.61 25.02
C LYS A 117 -0.59 -27.47 25.93
N ARG A 118 -0.73 -27.66 27.24
CA ARG A 118 0.27 -27.29 28.25
C ARG A 118 0.42 -28.33 29.36
N ALA A 119 0.29 -29.61 28.99
CA ALA A 119 0.47 -30.75 29.90
C ALA A 119 1.86 -30.83 30.57
N HIS A 120 2.84 -30.07 30.07
CA HIS A 120 4.20 -29.97 30.59
C HIS A 120 4.37 -28.98 31.76
N LEU A 121 3.30 -28.35 32.26
CA LEU A 121 3.40 -27.38 33.36
C LEU A 121 3.36 -28.05 34.73
N ASP A 122 4.44 -27.92 35.50
CA ASP A 122 4.57 -28.51 36.85
C ASP A 122 3.81 -27.76 37.95
N VAL A 123 3.20 -26.61 37.63
CA VAL A 123 2.51 -25.73 38.58
C VAL A 123 1.17 -25.27 38.04
N GLY A 124 0.21 -25.04 38.93
CA GLY A 124 -1.13 -24.60 38.56
C GLY A 124 -1.15 -23.28 37.77
N PRO A 125 -2.17 -23.02 36.93
CA PRO A 125 -2.25 -21.88 36.02
C PRO A 125 -1.94 -20.52 36.66
N ARG A 126 -2.46 -20.29 37.88
CA ARG A 126 -2.28 -19.02 38.60
C ARG A 126 -0.84 -18.81 39.07
N GLN A 127 -0.19 -19.86 39.57
CA GLN A 127 1.20 -19.80 39.99
C GLN A 127 2.12 -19.66 38.78
N HIS A 128 1.83 -20.38 37.70
CA HIS A 128 2.57 -20.22 36.43
C HIS A 128 2.46 -18.80 35.89
N ALA A 129 1.25 -18.23 35.85
CA ALA A 129 0.99 -16.87 35.40
C ALA A 129 1.79 -15.85 36.22
N ALA A 130 1.73 -15.93 37.55
CA ALA A 130 2.45 -15.04 38.45
C ALA A 130 3.97 -15.12 38.23
N ARG A 131 4.51 -16.34 38.08
CA ARG A 131 5.92 -16.57 37.80
C ARG A 131 6.36 -15.95 36.48
N VAL A 132 5.64 -16.25 35.38
CA VAL A 132 6.00 -15.76 34.04
C VAL A 132 5.91 -14.24 33.94
N LEU A 133 4.86 -13.63 34.49
CA LEU A 133 4.70 -12.17 34.48
C LEU A 133 5.81 -11.46 35.28
N LYS A 134 6.29 -12.08 36.36
CA LYS A 134 7.40 -11.55 37.16
C LYS A 134 8.74 -11.74 36.45
N GLU A 135 9.06 -12.94 36.01
CA GLU A 135 10.37 -13.30 35.46
C GLU A 135 10.63 -12.72 34.06
N ARG A 136 9.58 -12.49 33.26
CA ARG A 136 9.70 -12.04 31.86
C ARG A 136 9.26 -10.60 31.63
N ARG A 137 9.04 -9.83 32.70
CA ARG A 137 8.54 -8.45 32.64
C ARG A 137 9.33 -7.59 31.66
N ASP A 138 10.65 -7.55 31.82
CA ASP A 138 11.54 -6.66 31.06
C ASP A 138 11.55 -7.01 29.56
N VAL A 139 11.28 -8.26 29.23
CA VAL A 139 11.24 -8.75 27.86
C VAL A 139 9.90 -8.42 27.18
N TYR A 140 8.78 -8.47 27.92
CA TYR A 140 7.46 -8.18 27.35
C TYR A 140 7.16 -6.68 27.21
N VAL A 141 7.99 -5.80 27.77
CA VAL A 141 7.90 -4.34 27.57
C VAL A 141 8.73 -3.82 26.40
N ASP A 142 9.63 -4.63 25.83
CA ASP A 142 10.41 -4.30 24.62
C ASP A 142 9.53 -4.46 23.35
N VAL A 143 8.56 -3.55 23.22
CA VAL A 143 7.52 -3.54 22.17
C VAL A 143 7.25 -2.13 21.65
N ASP A 144 6.69 -2.02 20.45
CA ASP A 144 6.34 -0.75 19.82
C ASP A 144 5.07 -0.12 20.42
N ALA A 145 4.15 -0.94 20.92
CA ALA A 145 2.97 -0.53 21.68
C ALA A 145 2.46 -1.67 22.56
N SER A 146 1.72 -1.33 23.62
CA SER A 146 1.10 -2.30 24.53
C SER A 146 -0.39 -2.04 24.70
N PHE A 147 -1.17 -3.11 24.78
CA PHE A 147 -2.62 -3.09 24.94
C PHE A 147 -3.03 -3.99 26.09
N GLY A 148 -3.90 -3.47 26.97
CA GLY A 148 -4.46 -4.21 28.09
C GLY A 148 -5.60 -5.11 27.64
N VAL A 149 -5.66 -6.34 28.16
CA VAL A 149 -6.73 -7.31 27.85
C VAL A 149 -7.63 -7.62 29.06
N ASP A 150 -7.41 -6.97 30.20
CA ASP A 150 -8.20 -7.21 31.42
C ASP A 150 -9.63 -6.68 31.26
N GLY A 151 -10.61 -7.59 31.28
CA GLY A 151 -12.03 -7.22 31.21
C GLY A 151 -12.48 -6.68 29.85
N VAL A 152 -11.68 -6.91 28.80
CA VAL A 152 -11.93 -6.44 27.44
C VAL A 152 -12.08 -7.65 26.53
N GLU A 153 -13.07 -7.63 25.64
CA GLU A 153 -13.27 -8.72 24.70
C GLU A 153 -12.18 -8.74 23.61
N PRO A 154 -11.75 -9.91 23.10
CA PRO A 154 -10.66 -9.98 22.12
C PRO A 154 -10.87 -9.13 20.86
N HIS A 155 -12.12 -8.96 20.43
CA HIS A 155 -12.46 -8.13 19.27
C HIS A 155 -12.21 -6.64 19.53
N GLU A 156 -12.48 -6.15 20.75
CA GLU A 156 -12.22 -4.75 21.13
C GLU A 156 -10.71 -4.49 21.21
N VAL A 157 -9.94 -5.46 21.71
CA VAL A 157 -8.47 -5.39 21.70
C VAL A 157 -7.95 -5.29 20.26
N ALA A 158 -8.45 -6.12 19.36
CA ALA A 158 -8.06 -6.08 17.94
C ALA A 158 -8.41 -4.72 17.30
N LEU A 159 -9.62 -4.20 17.55
CA LEU A 159 -10.03 -2.88 17.06
C LEU A 159 -9.19 -1.75 17.65
N ALA A 160 -8.81 -1.81 18.92
CA ALA A 160 -7.94 -0.83 19.54
C ALA A 160 -6.54 -0.82 18.90
N ILE A 161 -5.98 -2.00 18.63
CA ILE A 161 -4.70 -2.12 17.91
C ILE A 161 -4.81 -1.56 16.49
N ALA A 162 -5.87 -1.91 15.77
CA ALA A 162 -6.13 -1.41 14.42
C ALA A 162 -6.28 0.12 14.41
N ALA A 163 -7.05 0.68 15.35
CA ALA A 163 -7.24 2.12 15.48
C ALA A 163 -5.93 2.85 15.79
N TRP A 164 -5.08 2.30 16.67
CA TRP A 164 -3.76 2.84 16.95
C TRP A 164 -2.88 2.85 15.71
N LEU A 165 -2.84 1.75 14.94
CA LEU A 165 -2.08 1.69 13.70
C LEU A 165 -2.60 2.72 12.69
N VAL A 166 -3.91 2.86 12.56
CA VAL A 166 -4.56 3.73 11.57
C VAL A 166 -4.35 5.22 11.87
N SER A 167 -4.50 5.63 13.13
CA SER A 167 -4.63 7.04 13.52
C SER A 167 -3.43 7.61 14.28
N ALA A 168 -2.76 6.80 15.10
CA ALA A 168 -1.64 7.27 15.91
C ALA A 168 -0.30 6.98 15.24
N ARG A 169 -0.03 5.70 14.94
CA ARG A 169 1.27 5.22 14.45
C ARG A 169 1.47 5.44 12.95
N GLY A 170 0.46 5.16 12.15
CA GLY A 170 0.54 5.12 10.69
C GLY A 170 1.53 4.08 10.16
N VAL A 171 1.72 4.10 8.84
CA VAL A 171 2.74 3.32 8.13
C VAL A 171 3.73 4.27 7.47
N ARG A 172 5.02 3.96 7.56
CA ARG A 172 6.09 4.69 6.86
C ARG A 172 6.77 3.72 5.91
N ILE A 173 6.92 4.11 4.66
CA ILE A 173 7.64 3.36 3.63
C ILE A 173 8.63 4.31 2.98
N ASP A 174 9.92 3.99 3.03
CA ASP A 174 10.97 4.81 2.40
C ASP A 174 11.19 4.39 0.95
N VAL A 175 11.13 5.35 0.03
CA VAL A 175 11.42 5.15 -1.39
C VAL A 175 12.89 5.45 -1.61
N LEU A 176 13.68 4.42 -1.93
CA LEU A 176 15.14 4.53 -2.11
C LEU A 176 15.51 4.95 -3.55
N ALA A 177 15.02 6.11 -3.98
CA ALA A 177 15.40 6.75 -5.26
C ALA A 177 16.70 7.56 -5.13
N SER A 178 17.15 8.21 -6.20
CA SER A 178 18.30 9.14 -6.20
C SER A 178 18.25 10.19 -5.09
N HIS A 179 17.05 10.67 -4.77
CA HIS A 179 16.74 11.41 -3.55
C HIS A 179 15.74 10.59 -2.73
N PRO A 180 16.16 9.94 -1.64
CA PRO A 180 15.26 9.14 -0.82
C PRO A 180 14.21 10.00 -0.11
N TYR A 181 12.97 9.51 -0.04
CA TYR A 181 11.88 10.19 0.66
C TYR A 181 10.91 9.20 1.31
N PRO A 182 10.24 9.59 2.40
CA PRO A 182 9.20 8.79 3.01
C PRO A 182 7.85 8.97 2.32
N VAL A 183 7.11 7.88 2.23
CA VAL A 183 5.65 7.86 2.10
C VAL A 183 5.07 7.58 3.49
N LEU A 184 4.36 8.57 4.02
CA LEU A 184 3.69 8.50 5.31
C LEU A 184 2.20 8.25 5.07
N VAL A 185 1.66 7.17 5.64
CA VAL A 185 0.26 6.77 5.51
C VAL A 185 -0.38 6.76 6.89
N ARG A 186 -1.27 7.73 7.17
CA ARG A 186 -1.93 7.83 8.48
C ARG A 186 -3.23 8.62 8.39
N ALA A 187 -4.28 8.18 9.06
CA ALA A 187 -5.51 8.97 9.17
C ALA A 187 -5.26 10.24 10.01
N GLY A 188 -5.72 11.41 9.56
CA GLY A 188 -5.51 12.70 10.24
C GLY A 188 -4.11 13.30 10.02
N LEU A 189 -3.36 12.81 9.03
CA LEU A 189 -2.03 13.31 8.69
C LEU A 189 -2.05 14.77 8.22
N LEU A 190 -3.14 15.25 7.60
CA LEU A 190 -3.26 16.65 7.16
C LEU A 190 -3.15 17.66 8.31
N GLU A 191 -3.58 17.28 9.51
CA GLU A 191 -3.50 18.12 10.72
C GLU A 191 -2.06 18.33 11.19
N HIS A 192 -1.15 17.44 10.76
CA HIS A 192 0.25 17.41 11.14
C HIS A 192 1.20 17.69 9.97
N ALA A 193 0.68 18.12 8.82
CA ALA A 193 1.47 18.40 7.62
C ALA A 193 2.59 19.42 7.89
N GLY A 194 2.29 20.52 8.60
CA GLY A 194 3.28 21.56 8.91
C GLY A 194 4.45 21.04 9.76
N THR A 195 4.17 20.21 10.77
CA THR A 195 5.20 19.57 11.61
C THR A 195 6.12 18.70 10.75
N HIS A 196 5.56 17.85 9.89
CA HIS A 196 6.36 17.04 8.97
C HIS A 196 7.21 17.87 8.01
N LEU A 197 6.65 18.97 7.46
CA LEU A 197 7.42 19.88 6.61
C LEU A 197 8.60 20.51 7.37
N ARG A 198 8.41 20.90 8.63
CA ARG A 198 9.49 21.42 9.47
C ARG A 198 10.58 20.40 9.72
N ASP A 199 10.21 19.16 10.02
CA ASP A 199 11.15 18.05 10.23
C ASP A 199 11.96 17.76 8.96
N LEU A 200 11.36 17.94 7.78
CA LEU A 200 12.03 17.84 6.48
C LEU A 200 12.91 19.06 6.14
N GLY A 201 13.00 20.05 7.03
CA GLY A 201 13.87 21.21 6.86
C GLY A 201 13.22 22.39 6.13
N TRP A 202 11.89 22.45 5.98
CA TRP A 202 11.22 23.60 5.39
C TRP A 202 11.32 24.80 6.33
N ARG A 203 11.83 25.92 5.83
CA ARG A 203 12.05 27.18 6.57
C ARG A 203 11.34 28.38 5.96
N GLY A 204 11.18 28.40 4.63
CA GLY A 204 10.54 29.48 3.88
C GLY A 204 9.06 29.25 3.54
N PRO A 205 8.47 30.14 2.73
CA PRO A 205 7.06 30.09 2.33
C PRO A 205 6.68 28.86 1.50
N ALA A 206 5.43 28.42 1.62
CA ALA A 206 4.88 27.28 0.90
C ALA A 206 3.70 27.67 -0.02
N ALA A 207 3.61 27.02 -1.17
CA ALA A 207 2.48 27.12 -2.09
C ALA A 207 1.63 25.84 -2.03
N ILE A 208 0.40 25.93 -1.52
CA ILE A 208 -0.58 24.83 -1.57
C ILE A 208 -1.28 24.89 -2.93
N VAL A 209 -0.93 23.98 -3.84
CA VAL A 209 -1.53 23.88 -5.18
C VAL A 209 -2.65 22.85 -5.16
N ALA A 210 -3.87 23.27 -5.49
CA ALA A 210 -5.06 22.40 -5.44
C ALA A 210 -6.14 22.83 -6.44
N ASP A 211 -7.03 21.92 -6.85
CA ASP A 211 -8.25 22.31 -7.55
C ASP A 211 -9.25 22.99 -6.58
N ALA A 212 -10.27 23.67 -7.12
CA ALA A 212 -11.19 24.47 -6.30
C ALA A 212 -11.93 23.67 -5.20
N LEU A 213 -12.36 22.43 -5.48
CA LEU A 213 -13.11 21.62 -4.50
C LEU A 213 -12.17 21.08 -3.42
N THR A 214 -11.01 20.56 -3.84
CA THR A 214 -9.98 20.08 -2.92
C THR A 214 -9.46 21.21 -2.04
N ALA A 215 -9.20 22.39 -2.61
CA ALA A 215 -8.78 23.58 -1.89
C ALA A 215 -9.82 24.00 -0.84
N ALA A 216 -11.10 24.07 -1.21
CA ALA A 216 -12.16 24.44 -0.27
C ALA A 216 -12.25 23.46 0.92
N ARG A 217 -12.02 22.17 0.69
CA ARG A 217 -12.19 21.13 1.70
C ARG A 217 -10.98 20.94 2.61
N TYR A 218 -9.77 20.94 2.05
CA TYR A 218 -8.58 20.46 2.76
C TYR A 218 -7.50 21.51 2.97
N ALA A 219 -7.42 22.53 2.11
CA ALA A 219 -6.40 23.57 2.26
C ALA A 219 -6.49 24.34 3.60
N PRO A 220 -7.68 24.62 4.18
CA PRO A 220 -7.75 25.23 5.51
C PRO A 220 -7.03 24.44 6.60
N THR A 221 -7.17 23.11 6.60
CA THR A 221 -6.50 22.24 7.57
C THR A 221 -4.99 22.23 7.37
N VAL A 222 -4.54 22.05 6.12
CA VAL A 222 -3.11 22.07 5.79
C VAL A 222 -2.48 23.42 6.13
N ARG A 223 -3.15 24.53 5.80
CA ARG A 223 -2.67 25.89 6.11
C ARG A 223 -2.58 26.13 7.62
N ARG A 224 -3.58 25.71 8.40
CA ARG A 224 -3.52 25.80 9.88
C ARG A 224 -2.34 25.00 10.43
N SER A 225 -2.12 23.79 9.92
CA SER A 225 -0.98 22.95 10.31
C SER A 225 0.36 23.63 9.98
N CYS A 226 0.49 24.20 8.78
CA CYS A 226 1.67 24.96 8.36
C CYS A 226 1.91 26.18 9.26
N ALA A 227 0.86 26.97 9.53
CA ALA A 227 0.94 28.16 10.38
C ALA A 227 1.33 27.82 11.82
N ALA A 228 0.80 26.73 12.40
CA ALA A 228 1.18 26.25 13.73
C ALA A 228 2.66 25.85 13.78
N ALA A 229 3.21 25.39 12.66
CA ALA A 229 4.63 25.11 12.51
C ALA A 229 5.46 26.35 12.14
N GLY A 230 4.85 27.51 11.90
CA GLY A 230 5.51 28.76 11.49
C GLY A 230 5.88 28.82 9.99
N ILE A 231 5.23 28.03 9.14
CA ILE A 231 5.36 28.09 7.68
C ILE A 231 4.18 28.90 7.14
N ASP A 232 4.47 30.00 6.44
CA ASP A 232 3.45 30.75 5.71
C ASP A 232 3.06 29.98 4.44
N ALA A 233 1.78 29.67 4.28
CA ALA A 233 1.28 28.81 3.22
C ALA A 233 0.16 29.48 2.42
N THR A 234 0.45 29.81 1.16
CA THR A 234 -0.49 30.46 0.23
C THR A 234 -1.19 29.42 -0.64
N VAL A 235 -2.51 29.52 -0.79
CA VAL A 235 -3.30 28.59 -1.62
C VAL A 235 -3.39 29.10 -3.05
N ILE A 236 -2.95 28.29 -4.01
CA ILE A 236 -2.99 28.58 -5.45
C ILE A 236 -3.89 27.56 -6.14
N ARG A 237 -4.92 28.05 -6.83
CA ARG A 237 -5.93 27.18 -7.44
C ARG A 237 -5.60 26.83 -8.89
N VAL A 238 -5.80 25.57 -9.25
CA VAL A 238 -5.73 25.08 -10.64
C VAL A 238 -7.09 24.56 -11.13
N PRO A 239 -7.30 24.41 -12.45
CA PRO A 239 -8.47 23.71 -12.97
C PRO A 239 -8.56 22.27 -12.44
N ARG A 240 -9.75 21.69 -12.47
CA ARG A 240 -9.97 20.28 -12.06
C ARG A 240 -9.68 19.32 -13.22
N GLY A 241 -9.10 18.17 -12.88
CA GLY A 241 -8.81 17.08 -13.83
C GLY A 241 -7.86 17.52 -14.94
N GLU A 242 -7.89 16.82 -16.08
CA GLU A 242 -6.89 17.01 -17.15
C GLU A 242 -6.78 18.43 -17.71
N ARG A 243 -7.78 19.29 -17.49
CA ARG A 243 -7.68 20.72 -17.84
C ARG A 243 -6.57 21.46 -17.08
N ALA A 244 -6.07 20.91 -15.97
CA ALA A 244 -4.94 21.46 -15.24
C ALA A 244 -3.61 21.23 -15.98
N LYS A 245 -3.50 20.19 -16.81
CA LYS A 245 -2.23 19.74 -17.40
C LYS A 245 -1.91 20.45 -18.69
N THR A 246 -1.78 21.78 -18.63
CA THR A 246 -1.47 22.59 -19.80
C THR A 246 -0.32 23.57 -19.52
N ALA A 247 0.42 23.94 -20.55
CA ALA A 247 1.49 24.93 -20.45
C ALA A 247 1.00 26.29 -19.92
N ALA A 248 -0.25 26.67 -20.23
CA ALA A 248 -0.86 27.90 -19.75
C ALA A 248 -1.17 27.87 -18.24
N VAL A 249 -1.51 26.70 -17.68
CA VAL A 249 -1.64 26.54 -16.22
C VAL A 249 -0.26 26.60 -15.58
N LEU A 250 0.73 25.93 -16.17
CA LEU A 250 2.10 25.91 -15.69
C LEU A 250 2.72 27.31 -15.60
N ALA A 251 2.56 28.14 -16.64
CA ALA A 251 3.03 29.54 -16.63
C ALA A 251 2.42 30.35 -15.47
N ARG A 252 1.10 30.25 -15.28
CA ARG A 252 0.40 30.92 -14.18
C ARG A 252 0.85 30.45 -12.80
N LEU A 253 1.22 29.17 -12.66
CA LEU A 253 1.76 28.66 -11.40
C LEU A 253 3.11 29.32 -11.09
N TRP A 254 3.99 29.46 -12.06
CA TRP A 254 5.29 30.13 -11.85
C TRP A 254 5.13 31.60 -11.45
N ASP A 255 4.24 32.35 -12.11
CA ASP A 255 3.95 33.74 -11.72
C ASP A 255 3.39 33.82 -10.29
N ALA A 256 2.49 32.91 -9.93
CA ALA A 256 1.92 32.84 -8.59
C ALA A 256 2.95 32.43 -7.53
N PHE A 257 3.91 31.56 -7.87
CA PHE A 257 5.04 31.22 -6.98
C PHE A 257 5.95 32.42 -6.74
N GLY A 258 6.21 33.22 -7.78
CA GLY A 258 6.95 34.48 -7.67
C GLY A 258 6.23 35.48 -6.75
N ALA A 259 4.94 35.68 -6.96
CA ALA A 259 4.12 36.58 -6.15
C ALA A 259 4.01 36.13 -4.67
N ALA A 260 3.99 34.83 -4.41
CA ALA A 260 3.96 34.26 -3.06
C ALA A 260 5.35 34.17 -2.40
N GLY A 261 6.41 34.62 -3.06
CA GLY A 261 7.77 34.60 -2.51
C GLY A 261 8.35 33.20 -2.30
N ILE A 262 7.93 32.22 -3.09
CA ILE A 262 8.42 30.83 -2.95
C ILE A 262 9.91 30.79 -3.29
N GLY A 263 10.72 30.35 -2.32
CA GLY A 263 12.17 30.20 -2.41
C GLY A 263 12.65 28.75 -2.34
N ARG A 264 13.97 28.55 -2.21
CA ARG A 264 14.60 27.22 -2.09
C ARG A 264 14.51 26.61 -0.70
N ASP A 265 14.25 27.44 0.31
CA ASP A 265 14.05 27.10 1.71
C ASP A 265 12.58 26.75 2.04
N GLY A 266 11.66 27.05 1.12
CA GLY A 266 10.26 26.62 1.12
C GLY A 266 9.95 25.70 -0.07
N GLY A 267 8.71 25.73 -0.58
CA GLY A 267 8.36 24.90 -1.74
C GLY A 267 6.88 24.75 -2.05
N VAL A 268 6.55 23.67 -2.75
CA VAL A 268 5.19 23.37 -3.24
C VAL A 268 4.57 22.19 -2.49
N ILE A 269 3.35 22.38 -2.00
CA ILE A 269 2.50 21.34 -1.43
C ILE A 269 1.43 21.00 -2.48
N ALA A 270 1.57 19.86 -3.15
CA ALA A 270 0.62 19.40 -4.16
C ALA A 270 -0.55 18.67 -3.50
N LEU A 271 -1.66 19.37 -3.28
CA LEU A 271 -2.84 18.87 -2.57
C LEU A 271 -3.95 18.50 -3.56
N GLY A 272 -4.06 17.21 -3.91
CA GLY A 272 -5.04 16.76 -4.90
C GLY A 272 -4.84 15.33 -5.40
N GLY A 273 -5.58 14.98 -6.45
CA GLY A 273 -5.35 13.73 -7.20
C GLY A 273 -4.13 13.82 -8.14
N GLY A 274 -3.90 12.76 -8.92
CA GLY A 274 -2.70 12.63 -9.76
C GLY A 274 -2.47 13.80 -10.73
N THR A 275 -3.53 14.33 -11.34
CA THR A 275 -3.42 15.50 -12.20
C THR A 275 -2.82 16.73 -11.48
N VAL A 276 -3.25 17.01 -10.24
CA VAL A 276 -2.70 18.13 -9.45
C VAL A 276 -1.25 17.82 -9.09
N GLY A 277 -0.97 16.59 -8.66
CA GLY A 277 0.38 16.13 -8.35
C GLY A 277 1.35 16.30 -9.52
N ASP A 278 0.92 15.97 -10.74
CA ASP A 278 1.73 16.06 -11.95
C ASP A 278 2.06 17.51 -12.32
N VAL A 279 1.04 18.39 -12.40
CA VAL A 279 1.25 19.78 -12.82
C VAL A 279 1.99 20.58 -11.74
N ALA A 280 1.66 20.39 -10.46
CA ALA A 280 2.34 21.06 -9.36
C ALA A 280 3.78 20.56 -9.21
N GLY A 281 4.00 19.25 -9.38
CA GLY A 281 5.32 18.65 -9.37
C GLY A 281 6.19 19.16 -10.51
N PHE A 282 5.65 19.28 -11.72
CA PHE A 282 6.41 19.80 -12.86
C PHE A 282 6.69 21.30 -12.73
N ALA A 283 5.75 22.06 -12.15
CA ALA A 283 5.98 23.45 -11.78
C ALA A 283 7.12 23.58 -10.76
N ALA A 284 7.13 22.75 -9.72
CA ALA A 284 8.19 22.72 -8.71
C ALA A 284 9.55 22.32 -9.30
N ALA A 285 9.58 21.36 -10.23
CA ALA A 285 10.80 20.88 -10.87
C ALA A 285 11.51 21.97 -11.71
N THR A 286 10.73 22.89 -12.28
CA THR A 286 11.21 23.87 -13.27
C THR A 286 11.32 25.28 -12.71
N TYR A 287 10.54 25.63 -11.71
CA TYR A 287 10.64 26.91 -11.01
C TYR A 287 11.95 27.01 -10.24
N LEU A 288 12.71 28.10 -10.45
CA LEU A 288 14.07 28.27 -9.90
C LEU A 288 15.01 27.09 -10.16
N ARG A 289 14.79 26.33 -11.26
CA ARG A 289 15.51 25.09 -11.60
C ARG A 289 15.35 23.97 -10.55
N GLY A 290 14.24 23.98 -9.80
CA GLY A 290 13.93 22.99 -8.79
C GLY A 290 13.75 23.63 -7.41
N VAL A 291 12.53 23.54 -6.88
CA VAL A 291 12.18 23.80 -5.48
C VAL A 291 11.64 22.54 -4.82
N ARG A 292 11.56 22.55 -3.48
CA ARG A 292 11.04 21.43 -2.70
C ARG A 292 9.58 21.13 -3.08
N LEU A 293 9.22 19.86 -2.98
CA LEU A 293 7.89 19.36 -3.30
C LEU A 293 7.44 18.40 -2.22
N VAL A 294 6.22 18.53 -1.73
CA VAL A 294 5.53 17.47 -0.98
C VAL A 294 4.23 17.14 -1.67
N GLN A 295 4.00 15.85 -1.88
CA GLN A 295 2.74 15.35 -2.44
C GLN A 295 1.76 15.06 -1.30
N VAL A 296 0.56 15.59 -1.38
CA VAL A 296 -0.55 15.33 -0.44
C VAL A 296 -1.73 14.75 -1.22
N PRO A 297 -1.65 13.45 -1.60
CA PRO A 297 -2.64 12.83 -2.47
C PRO A 297 -4.02 12.74 -1.81
N THR A 298 -5.07 13.12 -2.54
CA THR A 298 -6.47 13.09 -2.05
C THR A 298 -7.37 12.08 -2.77
N THR A 299 -6.81 11.29 -3.68
CA THR A 299 -7.49 10.14 -4.31
C THR A 299 -6.74 8.86 -3.99
N LEU A 300 -7.47 7.72 -3.95
CA LEU A 300 -6.82 6.42 -3.72
C LEU A 300 -5.79 6.13 -4.81
N LEU A 301 -6.13 6.42 -6.07
CA LEU A 301 -5.20 6.32 -7.21
C LEU A 301 -3.89 7.07 -6.96
N ALA A 302 -3.98 8.31 -6.46
CA ALA A 302 -2.79 9.10 -6.22
C ALA A 302 -1.96 8.58 -5.03
N MET A 303 -2.60 8.06 -3.99
CA MET A 303 -1.93 7.47 -2.82
C MET A 303 -1.14 6.21 -3.15
N VAL A 304 -1.63 5.41 -4.10
CA VAL A 304 -1.03 4.10 -4.43
C VAL A 304 -0.14 4.12 -5.67
N ASP A 305 -0.29 5.16 -6.51
CA ASP A 305 0.42 5.25 -7.77
C ASP A 305 0.98 6.66 -8.01
N SER A 306 0.20 7.60 -8.54
CA SER A 306 0.76 8.79 -9.21
C SER A 306 1.64 9.71 -8.34
N SER A 307 1.47 9.73 -7.01
CA SER A 307 2.32 10.55 -6.12
C SER A 307 3.72 9.96 -5.88
N ILE A 308 4.00 8.76 -6.39
CA ILE A 308 5.21 7.99 -6.09
C ILE A 308 6.05 7.79 -7.35
N GLY A 309 7.36 8.01 -7.19
CA GLY A 309 8.39 7.74 -8.20
C GLY A 309 8.70 8.93 -9.11
N GLY A 310 8.35 10.14 -8.70
CA GLY A 310 8.87 11.41 -9.22
C GLY A 310 8.47 11.79 -10.65
N LYS A 311 7.60 11.01 -11.32
CA LYS A 311 7.12 11.39 -12.64
C LYS A 311 6.14 12.55 -12.50
N THR A 312 6.44 13.66 -13.15
CA THR A 312 5.61 14.86 -13.17
C THR A 312 5.47 15.35 -14.60
N GLY A 313 4.39 16.04 -14.94
CA GLY A 313 4.25 16.54 -16.30
C GLY A 313 2.91 17.17 -16.65
N ILE A 314 2.84 17.60 -17.90
CA ILE A 314 1.66 18.20 -18.52
C ILE A 314 1.38 17.56 -19.89
N ASP A 315 0.18 17.80 -20.39
CA ASP A 315 -0.23 17.35 -21.70
C ASP A 315 0.14 18.40 -22.76
N LEU A 316 0.45 17.91 -23.96
CA LEU A 316 0.64 18.72 -25.15
C LEU A 316 -0.48 18.45 -26.14
N ALA A 317 -0.65 19.31 -27.13
CA ALA A 317 -1.65 19.11 -28.21
C ALA A 317 -1.47 17.76 -28.94
N ARG A 318 -0.27 17.17 -28.89
CA ARG A 318 0.08 15.89 -29.50
C ARG A 318 -0.20 14.67 -28.62
N GLY A 319 -0.43 14.84 -27.32
CA GLY A 319 -0.67 13.72 -26.41
C GLY A 319 -0.46 14.06 -24.94
N LYS A 320 -0.88 13.11 -24.07
CA LYS A 320 -0.75 13.22 -22.62
C LYS A 320 0.68 12.99 -22.14
N ASN A 321 1.06 13.64 -21.04
CA ASN A 321 2.33 13.42 -20.34
C ASN A 321 3.61 13.56 -21.20
N LEU A 322 3.54 14.27 -22.33
CA LEU A 322 4.65 14.35 -23.27
C LEU A 322 5.74 15.33 -22.83
N ALA A 323 5.40 16.31 -21.99
CA ALA A 323 6.36 17.23 -21.39
C ALA A 323 6.34 17.06 -19.87
N GLY A 324 7.50 16.84 -19.27
CA GLY A 324 7.58 16.53 -17.85
C GLY A 324 9.02 16.45 -17.34
N ALA A 325 9.14 16.08 -16.06
CA ALA A 325 10.42 15.87 -15.40
C ALA A 325 10.32 14.72 -14.38
N PHE A 326 11.46 14.07 -14.14
CA PHE A 326 11.64 13.25 -12.95
C PHE A 326 12.08 14.16 -11.80
N HIS A 327 11.17 14.46 -10.87
CA HIS A 327 11.39 15.31 -9.70
C HIS A 327 10.83 14.63 -8.45
N GLN A 328 11.73 14.09 -7.61
CA GLN A 328 11.30 13.40 -6.40
C GLN A 328 10.79 14.41 -5.36
N PRO A 329 9.71 14.09 -4.62
CA PRO A 329 9.26 14.90 -3.51
C PRO A 329 10.16 14.71 -2.27
N ASP A 330 10.13 15.66 -1.34
CA ASP A 330 10.71 15.52 0.01
C ASP A 330 9.92 14.50 0.83
N ALA A 331 8.62 14.34 0.56
CA ALA A 331 7.74 13.33 1.15
C ALA A 331 6.41 13.18 0.39
N VAL A 332 5.73 12.06 0.61
CA VAL A 332 4.31 11.86 0.30
C VAL A 332 3.54 11.73 1.60
N LEU A 333 2.55 12.61 1.81
CA LEU A 333 1.66 12.60 2.98
C LEU A 333 0.29 12.04 2.58
N ALA A 334 0.14 10.72 2.64
CA ALA A 334 -1.11 10.03 2.32
C ALA A 334 -2.00 9.95 3.57
N ASP A 335 -3.12 10.67 3.56
CA ASP A 335 -4.13 10.63 4.61
C ASP A 335 -5.40 9.90 4.14
N PRO A 336 -5.60 8.63 4.50
CA PRO A 336 -6.75 7.85 4.05
C PRO A 336 -8.10 8.43 4.49
N SER A 337 -8.16 9.27 5.53
CA SER A 337 -9.42 9.85 6.00
C SER A 337 -10.09 10.75 4.96
N VAL A 338 -9.31 11.35 4.05
CA VAL A 338 -9.84 12.21 2.97
C VAL A 338 -10.65 11.42 1.94
N LEU A 339 -10.43 10.10 1.85
CA LEU A 339 -11.12 9.22 0.92
C LEU A 339 -12.60 9.01 1.27
N ALA A 340 -13.01 9.34 2.50
CA ALA A 340 -14.41 9.35 2.90
C ALA A 340 -15.25 10.31 2.03
N SER A 341 -14.62 11.38 1.54
CA SER A 341 -15.26 12.33 0.61
C SER A 341 -15.26 11.90 -0.85
N LEU A 342 -14.45 10.90 -1.20
CA LEU A 342 -14.21 10.49 -2.57
C LEU A 342 -15.35 9.59 -3.05
N PRO A 343 -15.90 9.77 -4.27
CA PRO A 343 -16.95 8.88 -4.77
C PRO A 343 -16.52 7.41 -4.78
N ARG A 344 -17.47 6.50 -4.50
CA ARG A 344 -17.23 5.05 -4.53
C ARG A 344 -16.57 4.58 -5.84
N ARG A 345 -17.00 5.13 -6.98
CA ARG A 345 -16.42 4.85 -8.31
C ARG A 345 -14.93 5.21 -8.40
N GLU A 346 -14.52 6.32 -7.78
CA GLU A 346 -13.12 6.78 -7.76
C GLU A 346 -12.26 5.95 -6.78
N ARG A 347 -12.84 5.48 -5.67
CA ARG A 347 -12.18 4.49 -4.80
C ARG A 347 -11.98 3.16 -5.55
N ALA A 348 -13.00 2.65 -6.23
CA ALA A 348 -12.88 1.48 -7.08
C ALA A 348 -11.81 1.67 -8.17
N SER A 349 -11.79 2.84 -8.84
CA SER A 349 -10.76 3.18 -9.83
C SER A 349 -9.35 3.12 -9.23
N GLY A 350 -9.12 3.66 -8.03
CA GLY A 350 -7.81 3.56 -7.37
C GLY A 350 -7.44 2.12 -6.98
N PHE A 351 -8.44 1.29 -6.66
CA PHE A 351 -8.21 -0.11 -6.29
C PHE A 351 -7.66 -0.96 -7.45
N ALA A 352 -7.92 -0.58 -8.71
CA ALA A 352 -7.34 -1.26 -9.87
C ALA A 352 -5.79 -1.30 -9.82
N GLU A 353 -5.16 -0.22 -9.36
CA GLU A 353 -3.69 -0.17 -9.22
C GLU A 353 -3.18 -1.00 -8.04
N ILE A 354 -3.97 -1.14 -6.97
CA ILE A 354 -3.66 -2.07 -5.87
C ILE A 354 -3.67 -3.52 -6.40
N VAL A 355 -4.67 -3.89 -7.22
CA VAL A 355 -4.74 -5.21 -7.87
C VAL A 355 -3.52 -5.44 -8.75
N LYS A 356 -3.13 -4.46 -9.58
CA LYS A 356 -1.92 -4.52 -10.39
C LYS A 356 -0.69 -4.82 -9.52
N CYS A 357 -0.46 -4.00 -8.48
CA CYS A 357 0.67 -4.18 -7.57
C CYS A 357 0.66 -5.55 -6.89
N ALA A 358 -0.50 -6.03 -6.44
CA ALA A 358 -0.63 -7.35 -5.82
C ALA A 358 -0.23 -8.49 -6.77
N PHE A 359 -0.71 -8.45 -8.02
CA PHE A 359 -0.39 -9.45 -9.03
C PHE A 359 1.11 -9.47 -9.41
N LEU A 360 1.78 -8.32 -9.36
CA LEU A 360 3.22 -8.19 -9.64
C LEU A 360 4.12 -8.85 -8.58
N VAL A 361 3.61 -9.14 -7.38
CA VAL A 361 4.43 -9.63 -6.26
C VAL A 361 4.23 -11.12 -5.99
N ASP A 362 3.15 -11.49 -5.32
CA ASP A 362 2.96 -12.85 -4.81
C ASP A 362 1.49 -13.16 -4.49
N ARG A 363 1.24 -14.41 -4.12
CA ARG A 363 -0.13 -14.90 -3.83
C ARG A 363 -0.71 -14.33 -2.54
N ASP A 364 0.12 -13.95 -1.56
CA ASP A 364 -0.32 -13.37 -0.30
C ASP A 364 -0.83 -11.94 -0.51
N ALA A 365 -0.15 -11.17 -1.36
CA ALA A 365 -0.57 -9.85 -1.78
C ALA A 365 -1.91 -9.89 -2.54
N VAL A 366 -2.08 -10.85 -3.46
CA VAL A 366 -3.37 -11.06 -4.15
C VAL A 366 -4.46 -11.45 -3.16
N ALA A 367 -4.18 -12.36 -2.23
CA ALA A 367 -5.15 -12.77 -1.21
C ALA A 367 -5.55 -11.62 -0.27
N GLN A 368 -4.62 -10.70 0.05
CA GLN A 368 -4.95 -9.49 0.79
C GLN A 368 -5.87 -8.56 0.00
N ALA A 369 -5.59 -8.36 -1.28
CA ALA A 369 -6.46 -7.56 -2.14
C ALA A 369 -7.87 -8.17 -2.21
N GLU A 370 -7.98 -9.50 -2.32
CA GLU A 370 -9.26 -10.23 -2.28
C GLU A 370 -10.04 -9.98 -0.99
N ARG A 371 -9.40 -10.07 0.17
CA ARG A 371 -10.06 -9.78 1.46
C ARG A 371 -10.45 -8.30 1.62
N SER A 372 -9.70 -7.39 1.00
CA SER A 372 -9.86 -5.95 1.23
C SER A 372 -10.78 -5.26 0.22
N ALA A 373 -11.05 -5.86 -0.94
CA ALA A 373 -11.70 -5.19 -2.07
C ALA A 373 -13.01 -4.47 -1.72
N ALA A 374 -13.95 -5.19 -1.10
CA ALA A 374 -15.25 -4.63 -0.74
C ALA A 374 -15.12 -3.50 0.32
N ALA A 375 -14.30 -3.72 1.35
CA ALA A 375 -14.09 -2.79 2.45
C ALA A 375 -13.39 -1.49 2.01
N VAL A 376 -12.37 -1.58 1.15
CA VAL A 376 -11.68 -0.41 0.60
C VAL A 376 -12.61 0.43 -0.27
N VAL A 377 -13.44 -0.23 -1.08
CA VAL A 377 -14.44 0.46 -1.91
C VAL A 377 -15.54 1.08 -1.03
N ALA A 378 -15.91 0.44 0.07
CA ALA A 378 -16.83 1.00 1.07
C ALA A 378 -16.24 2.22 1.80
N GLY A 379 -14.92 2.26 1.99
CA GLY A 379 -14.19 3.36 2.62
C GLY A 379 -13.64 3.02 4.02
N ASP A 380 -13.53 1.73 4.35
CA ASP A 380 -13.05 1.28 5.66
C ASP A 380 -11.56 1.55 5.81
N LEU A 381 -11.19 2.31 6.85
CA LEU A 381 -9.83 2.83 7.00
C LEU A 381 -8.77 1.74 7.22
N GLY A 382 -9.09 0.69 7.99
CA GLY A 382 -8.18 -0.41 8.31
C GLY A 382 -7.68 -1.14 7.04
N PRO A 383 -8.57 -1.79 6.28
CA PRO A 383 -8.20 -2.45 5.01
C PRO A 383 -7.62 -1.49 3.97
N THR A 384 -8.03 -0.21 4.00
CA THR A 384 -7.50 0.82 3.11
C THR A 384 -6.03 1.11 3.39
N ILE A 385 -5.62 1.27 4.64
CA ILE A 385 -4.20 1.47 4.99
C ILE A 385 -3.36 0.26 4.61
N GLY A 386 -3.84 -0.95 4.91
CA GLY A 386 -3.16 -2.18 4.50
C GLY A 386 -2.95 -2.25 2.98
N SER A 387 -3.97 -1.88 2.21
CA SER A 387 -3.94 -1.89 0.74
C SER A 387 -3.03 -0.79 0.15
N ILE A 388 -3.05 0.41 0.74
CA ILE A 388 -2.12 1.49 0.36
C ILE A 388 -0.69 1.04 0.66
N ALA A 389 -0.42 0.55 1.88
CA ALA A 389 0.92 0.11 2.28
C ALA A 389 1.47 -0.98 1.35
N LEU A 390 0.62 -1.94 0.94
CA LEU A 390 0.97 -2.96 -0.04
C LEU A 390 1.43 -2.31 -1.35
N ALA A 391 0.57 -1.51 -1.99
CA ALA A 391 0.87 -0.92 -3.30
C ALA A 391 2.09 0.01 -3.26
N VAL A 392 2.20 0.84 -2.22
CA VAL A 392 3.34 1.73 -2.01
C VAL A 392 4.63 0.93 -1.86
N THR A 393 4.63 -0.17 -1.09
CA THR A 393 5.83 -1.02 -0.91
C THR A 393 6.27 -1.63 -2.24
N VAL A 394 5.33 -2.15 -3.04
CA VAL A 394 5.63 -2.69 -4.38
C VAL A 394 6.25 -1.63 -5.27
N LYS A 395 5.61 -0.46 -5.34
CA LYS A 395 6.05 0.62 -6.21
C LYS A 395 7.38 1.22 -5.77
N ALA A 396 7.59 1.39 -4.46
CA ALA A 396 8.84 1.84 -3.88
C ALA A 396 10.00 0.88 -4.23
N GLY A 397 9.78 -0.43 -4.10
CA GLY A 397 10.77 -1.44 -4.46
C GLY A 397 11.15 -1.40 -5.95
N ILE A 398 10.16 -1.24 -6.84
CA ILE A 398 10.42 -1.12 -8.28
C ILE A 398 11.15 0.19 -8.62
N VAL A 399 10.75 1.32 -8.02
CA VAL A 399 11.39 2.62 -8.24
C VAL A 399 12.83 2.65 -7.73
N ALA A 400 13.11 1.98 -6.60
CA ALA A 400 14.46 1.88 -6.05
C ALA A 400 15.42 1.13 -6.99
N VAL A 401 14.91 0.17 -7.76
CA VAL A 401 15.71 -0.59 -8.74
C VAL A 401 15.82 0.13 -10.08
N ASP A 402 14.73 0.76 -10.55
CA ASP A 402 14.68 1.41 -11.86
C ASP A 402 13.91 2.74 -11.81
N GLU A 403 14.58 3.78 -11.34
CA GLU A 403 13.97 5.11 -11.19
C GLU A 403 13.58 5.74 -12.53
N ARG A 404 14.31 5.51 -13.62
CA ARG A 404 14.11 6.21 -14.90
C ARG A 404 13.37 5.42 -15.97
N GLU A 405 12.78 4.28 -15.61
CA GLU A 405 12.02 3.41 -16.51
C GLU A 405 12.86 2.92 -17.70
N SER A 406 13.97 2.25 -17.36
CA SER A 406 14.93 1.67 -18.31
C SER A 406 14.85 0.14 -18.41
N GLY A 407 14.04 -0.51 -17.56
CA GLY A 407 13.85 -1.96 -17.53
C GLY A 407 12.72 -2.38 -16.60
N LEU A 408 13.04 -2.75 -15.35
CA LEU A 408 12.09 -3.36 -14.40
C LEU A 408 10.82 -2.53 -14.18
N ARG A 409 10.90 -1.19 -14.24
CA ARG A 409 9.73 -0.33 -14.03
C ARG A 409 8.68 -0.48 -15.11
N GLU A 410 9.02 -1.06 -16.27
CA GLU A 410 8.04 -1.42 -17.30
C GLU A 410 6.98 -2.40 -16.78
N LEU A 411 7.27 -3.22 -15.76
CA LEU A 411 6.28 -4.12 -15.15
C LEU A 411 5.05 -3.38 -14.61
N LEU A 412 5.20 -2.11 -14.19
CA LEU A 412 4.09 -1.27 -13.75
C LEU A 412 3.10 -0.94 -14.87
N ASN A 413 3.45 -1.24 -16.13
CA ASN A 413 2.58 -1.10 -17.28
C ASN A 413 1.70 -2.35 -17.53
N PHE A 414 1.65 -3.32 -16.60
CA PHE A 414 0.66 -4.41 -16.67
C PHE A 414 -0.76 -3.84 -16.82
N GLY A 415 -1.42 -4.21 -17.92
CA GLY A 415 -2.73 -3.68 -18.33
C GLY A 415 -2.73 -2.30 -19.01
N HIS A 416 -1.65 -1.52 -18.92
CA HIS A 416 -1.64 -0.13 -19.38
C HIS A 416 -1.60 0.01 -20.90
N THR A 417 -1.02 -0.95 -21.64
CA THR A 417 -0.93 -0.91 -23.11
C THR A 417 -2.31 -0.82 -23.77
N LEU A 418 -3.22 -1.74 -23.45
CA LEU A 418 -4.61 -1.64 -23.91
C LEU A 418 -5.39 -0.59 -23.11
N GLY A 419 -5.17 -0.52 -21.79
CA GLY A 419 -5.90 0.37 -20.90
C GLY A 419 -5.86 1.83 -21.35
N HIS A 420 -4.68 2.40 -21.59
CA HIS A 420 -4.56 3.78 -22.09
C HIS A 420 -5.21 3.98 -23.46
N ALA A 421 -5.08 3.01 -24.35
CA ALA A 421 -5.71 3.07 -25.67
C ALA A 421 -7.25 3.08 -25.55
N TYR A 422 -7.81 2.26 -24.66
CA TYR A 422 -9.24 2.21 -24.37
C TYR A 422 -9.73 3.48 -23.65
N GLU A 423 -8.97 3.99 -22.69
CA GLU A 423 -9.28 5.24 -21.98
C GLU A 423 -9.40 6.41 -22.96
N ALA A 424 -8.39 6.60 -23.82
CA ALA A 424 -8.40 7.60 -24.88
C ALA A 424 -9.53 7.37 -25.88
N ALA A 425 -9.76 6.11 -26.27
CA ALA A 425 -10.87 5.72 -27.13
C ALA A 425 -12.24 5.92 -26.49
N SER A 426 -12.37 5.98 -25.16
CA SER A 426 -13.64 6.28 -24.50
C SER A 426 -13.96 7.79 -24.52
N ARG A 427 -12.99 8.64 -24.90
CA ARG A 427 -12.94 10.09 -24.64
C ARG A 427 -12.95 10.40 -23.14
N TYR A 428 -12.22 9.61 -22.35
CA TYR A 428 -12.12 9.76 -20.89
C TYR A 428 -13.47 9.73 -20.17
N ARG A 429 -14.41 8.91 -20.70
CA ARG A 429 -15.71 8.65 -20.04
C ARG A 429 -15.62 7.52 -19.02
N VAL A 430 -14.67 6.61 -19.23
CA VAL A 430 -14.22 5.68 -18.20
C VAL A 430 -13.15 6.35 -17.36
N THR A 431 -13.10 5.99 -16.08
CA THR A 431 -12.00 6.34 -15.18
C THR A 431 -10.73 5.58 -15.60
N HIS A 432 -9.57 6.06 -15.16
CA HIS A 432 -8.29 5.40 -15.39
C HIS A 432 -8.32 3.94 -14.90
N GLY A 433 -8.82 3.69 -13.69
CA GLY A 433 -8.87 2.36 -13.11
C GLY A 433 -9.84 1.40 -13.80
N GLU A 434 -10.98 1.89 -14.31
CA GLU A 434 -11.85 1.10 -15.18
C GLU A 434 -11.12 0.67 -16.45
N ALA A 435 -10.34 1.58 -17.04
CA ALA A 435 -9.54 1.26 -18.22
C ALA A 435 -8.40 0.27 -17.93
N MET A 436 -7.72 0.43 -16.79
CA MET A 436 -6.68 -0.50 -16.35
C MET A 436 -7.24 -1.88 -16.02
N SER A 437 -8.43 -1.95 -15.42
CA SER A 437 -9.14 -3.21 -15.17
C SER A 437 -9.36 -3.99 -16.48
N VAL A 438 -9.97 -3.35 -17.48
CA VAL A 438 -10.17 -3.93 -18.82
C VAL A 438 -8.83 -4.31 -19.47
N GLY A 439 -7.82 -3.46 -19.32
CA GLY A 439 -6.48 -3.68 -19.85
C GLY A 439 -5.76 -4.88 -19.23
N MET A 440 -5.86 -5.06 -17.91
CA MET A 440 -5.27 -6.20 -17.20
C MET A 440 -5.97 -7.51 -17.59
N VAL A 441 -7.31 -7.50 -17.70
CA VAL A 441 -8.06 -8.68 -18.19
C VAL A 441 -7.67 -9.01 -19.63
N PHE A 442 -7.50 -8.01 -20.51
CA PHE A 442 -6.99 -8.24 -21.86
C PHE A 442 -5.59 -8.85 -21.85
N ALA A 443 -4.67 -8.32 -21.03
CA ALA A 443 -3.31 -8.84 -20.95
C ALA A 443 -3.30 -10.30 -20.42
N ALA A 444 -4.13 -10.63 -19.43
CA ALA A 444 -4.29 -11.99 -18.97
C ALA A 444 -4.93 -12.91 -20.03
N ALA A 445 -5.92 -12.42 -20.78
CA ALA A 445 -6.54 -13.16 -21.89
C ALA A 445 -5.57 -13.38 -23.04
N LEU A 446 -4.70 -12.42 -23.32
CA LEU A 446 -3.66 -12.57 -24.34
C LEU A 446 -2.59 -13.57 -23.89
N ALA A 447 -2.23 -13.60 -22.61
CA ALA A 447 -1.35 -14.61 -22.06
C ALA A 447 -1.95 -16.03 -22.18
N ASP A 448 -3.25 -16.17 -21.89
CA ASP A 448 -4.04 -17.41 -22.04
C ASP A 448 -4.03 -17.88 -23.51
N VAL A 449 -4.40 -17.00 -24.46
CA VAL A 449 -4.40 -17.29 -25.91
C VAL A 449 -3.03 -17.68 -26.48
N LEU A 450 -1.95 -17.22 -25.85
CA LEU A 450 -0.58 -17.52 -26.24
C LEU A 450 0.02 -18.71 -25.46
N ASP A 451 -0.78 -19.43 -24.65
CA ASP A 451 -0.36 -20.54 -23.78
C ASP A 451 0.76 -20.15 -22.79
N LEU A 452 0.77 -18.87 -22.35
CA LEU A 452 1.79 -18.31 -21.46
C LEU A 452 1.38 -18.33 -19.99
N ALA A 453 0.07 -18.40 -19.71
CA ALA A 453 -0.51 -18.46 -18.38
C ALA A 453 -1.81 -19.30 -18.41
N PRO A 454 -2.16 -19.99 -17.31
CA PRO A 454 -3.40 -20.74 -17.25
C PRO A 454 -4.63 -19.82 -17.17
N THR A 455 -5.74 -20.24 -17.75
CA THR A 455 -7.05 -19.56 -17.71
C THR A 455 -7.47 -19.18 -16.29
N SER A 456 -7.18 -20.02 -15.29
CA SER A 456 -7.49 -19.78 -13.88
C SER A 456 -6.83 -18.52 -13.30
N LEU A 457 -5.71 -18.06 -13.86
CA LEU A 457 -5.10 -16.78 -13.47
C LEU A 457 -5.99 -15.60 -13.88
N ARG A 458 -6.53 -15.64 -15.11
CA ARG A 458 -7.45 -14.62 -15.61
C ARG A 458 -8.76 -14.63 -14.83
N GLU A 459 -9.34 -15.81 -14.58
CA GLU A 459 -10.59 -15.93 -13.82
C GLU A 459 -10.47 -15.36 -12.41
N ARG A 460 -9.34 -15.63 -11.73
CA ARG A 460 -9.04 -15.06 -10.42
C ARG A 460 -8.91 -13.52 -10.48
N LEU A 461 -8.23 -12.99 -11.49
CA LEU A 461 -8.12 -11.55 -11.71
C LEU A 461 -9.49 -10.90 -11.95
N GLU A 462 -10.33 -11.52 -12.78
CA GLU A 462 -11.69 -11.05 -13.07
C GLU A 462 -12.57 -11.06 -11.81
N ALA A 463 -12.51 -12.13 -11.01
CA ALA A 463 -13.26 -12.21 -9.76
C ALA A 463 -12.86 -11.10 -8.77
N LEU A 464 -11.56 -10.83 -8.62
CA LEU A 464 -11.05 -9.78 -7.75
C LEU A 464 -11.47 -8.37 -8.23
N LEU A 465 -11.30 -8.07 -9.52
CA LEU A 465 -11.71 -6.79 -10.09
C LEU A 465 -13.23 -6.60 -9.97
N GLY A 466 -14.01 -7.66 -10.22
CA GLY A 466 -15.46 -7.67 -10.05
C GLY A 466 -15.90 -7.41 -8.62
N ALA A 467 -15.21 -7.99 -7.61
CA ALA A 467 -15.48 -7.73 -6.19
C ALA A 467 -15.24 -6.26 -5.80
N ALA A 468 -14.34 -5.55 -6.49
CA ALA A 468 -14.13 -4.11 -6.33
C ALA A 468 -15.14 -3.25 -7.14
N GLY A 469 -16.04 -3.87 -7.92
CA GLY A 469 -16.99 -3.18 -8.79
C GLY A 469 -16.36 -2.61 -10.06
N LEU A 470 -15.21 -3.13 -10.50
CA LEU A 470 -14.53 -2.72 -11.72
C LEU A 470 -14.98 -3.55 -12.93
N PRO A 471 -15.01 -2.98 -14.15
CA PRO A 471 -15.39 -3.69 -15.35
C PRO A 471 -14.31 -4.70 -15.75
N THR A 472 -14.73 -5.95 -15.92
CA THR A 472 -13.90 -7.04 -16.48
C THR A 472 -14.26 -7.35 -17.92
N ARG A 473 -15.32 -6.71 -18.43
CA ARG A 473 -15.78 -6.78 -19.81
C ARG A 473 -16.03 -5.37 -20.32
N ALA A 474 -15.75 -5.13 -21.60
CA ALA A 474 -16.02 -3.85 -22.23
C ALA A 474 -16.09 -3.99 -23.75
N THR A 475 -17.00 -3.26 -24.39
CA THR A 475 -16.95 -3.04 -25.83
C THR A 475 -15.79 -2.12 -26.15
N LEU A 476 -14.85 -2.57 -26.98
CA LEU A 476 -13.68 -1.79 -27.37
C LEU A 476 -14.03 -0.96 -28.62
N PRO A 477 -14.05 0.38 -28.55
CA PRO A 477 -14.25 1.18 -29.76
C PRO A 477 -13.19 0.87 -30.80
N ALA A 478 -13.54 0.84 -32.09
CA ALA A 478 -12.58 0.53 -33.16
C ALA A 478 -11.30 1.41 -33.11
N ARG A 479 -11.45 2.67 -32.68
CA ARG A 479 -10.35 3.62 -32.50
C ARG A 479 -9.34 3.24 -31.41
N THR A 480 -9.66 2.31 -30.50
CA THR A 480 -8.72 1.75 -29.51
C THR A 480 -7.47 1.22 -30.21
N TRP A 481 -7.65 0.46 -31.28
CA TRP A 481 -6.53 -0.09 -32.07
C TRP A 481 -5.73 1.01 -32.78
N THR A 482 -6.37 2.12 -33.16
CA THR A 482 -5.69 3.30 -33.72
C THR A 482 -4.80 3.99 -32.68
N PHE A 483 -5.26 4.13 -31.43
CA PHE A 483 -4.44 4.69 -30.34
C PHE A 483 -3.24 3.79 -30.02
N LEU A 484 -3.46 2.47 -29.99
CA LEU A 484 -2.41 1.49 -29.75
C LEU A 484 -1.33 1.52 -30.84
N ALA A 485 -1.73 1.69 -32.11
CA ALA A 485 -0.78 1.85 -33.22
C ALA A 485 0.00 3.18 -33.19
N ARG A 486 -0.48 4.22 -32.49
CA ARG A 486 0.24 5.48 -32.31
C ARG A 486 1.31 5.35 -31.22
N ASP A 487 0.99 4.66 -30.13
CA ASP A 487 1.95 4.38 -29.06
C ASP A 487 3.17 3.59 -29.58
N LYS A 488 2.93 2.63 -30.49
CA LYS A 488 3.97 1.92 -31.27
C LYS A 488 4.98 2.87 -31.94
N LYS A 489 4.53 4.00 -32.50
CA LYS A 489 5.39 4.96 -33.21
C LYS A 489 6.23 5.82 -32.26
N ALA A 490 5.77 6.03 -31.03
CA ALA A 490 6.49 6.82 -30.02
C ALA A 490 7.72 6.09 -29.46
N ARG A 491 7.70 4.75 -29.44
CA ARG A 491 8.79 3.90 -28.91
C ARG A 491 9.71 3.30 -29.97
N ALA A 492 9.68 3.82 -31.21
CA ALA A 492 10.54 3.39 -32.33
C ALA A 492 10.61 1.86 -32.52
N GLY A 493 9.48 1.13 -32.40
CA GLY A 493 9.51 -0.34 -32.39
C GLY A 493 8.14 -1.02 -32.42
N ALA A 494 8.10 -2.31 -32.06
CA ALA A 494 6.88 -3.10 -31.90
C ALA A 494 6.09 -2.71 -30.64
N VAL A 495 4.79 -3.07 -30.57
CA VAL A 495 3.99 -2.88 -29.36
C VAL A 495 4.50 -3.85 -28.29
N ARG A 496 4.85 -3.32 -27.12
CA ARG A 496 5.28 -4.11 -25.96
C ARG A 496 4.09 -4.41 -25.05
N TRP A 497 3.98 -5.68 -24.67
CA TRP A 497 2.94 -6.19 -23.79
C TRP A 497 3.57 -6.76 -22.53
N ILE A 498 3.10 -6.31 -21.37
CA ILE A 498 3.46 -6.93 -20.09
C ILE A 498 2.41 -7.99 -19.80
N LEU A 499 2.78 -9.26 -19.99
CA LEU A 499 1.89 -10.41 -19.87
C LEU A 499 2.22 -11.23 -18.61
N PRO A 500 1.22 -11.62 -17.80
CA PRO A 500 1.45 -12.52 -16.68
C PRO A 500 1.84 -13.92 -17.18
N ARG A 501 2.70 -14.60 -16.41
CA ARG A 501 2.99 -16.04 -16.54
C ARG A 501 2.35 -16.79 -15.38
N THR A 502 2.63 -16.29 -14.19
CA THR A 502 2.00 -16.65 -12.92
C THR A 502 1.90 -15.38 -12.09
N ILE A 503 1.18 -15.42 -10.96
CA ILE A 503 1.28 -14.34 -9.96
C ILE A 503 2.77 -14.18 -9.58
N GLY A 504 3.26 -12.93 -9.56
CA GLY A 504 4.65 -12.60 -9.28
C GLY A 504 5.64 -12.76 -10.45
N ARG A 505 5.19 -13.28 -11.61
CA ARG A 505 6.09 -13.51 -12.76
C ARG A 505 5.45 -13.04 -14.06
N PHE A 506 6.13 -12.12 -14.73
CA PHE A 506 5.66 -11.47 -15.96
C PHE A 506 6.72 -11.58 -17.05
N SER A 507 6.31 -11.29 -18.28
CA SER A 507 7.24 -11.10 -19.39
C SER A 507 6.79 -9.96 -20.28
N GLU A 508 7.77 -9.26 -20.82
CA GLU A 508 7.57 -8.43 -21.99
C GLU A 508 7.42 -9.34 -23.22
N VAL A 509 6.39 -9.08 -24.02
CA VAL A 509 6.14 -9.77 -25.28
C VAL A 509 5.93 -8.74 -26.38
N THR A 510 6.64 -8.88 -27.49
CA THR A 510 6.49 -8.07 -28.71
C THR A 510 5.92 -8.91 -29.85
N ASP A 511 5.65 -8.26 -30.99
CA ASP A 511 5.32 -8.93 -32.26
C ASP A 511 4.14 -9.90 -32.23
N VAL A 512 3.19 -9.63 -31.32
CA VAL A 512 1.95 -10.38 -31.20
C VAL A 512 1.12 -10.25 -32.49
N ASN A 513 0.77 -11.38 -33.09
CA ASN A 513 0.01 -11.40 -34.34
C ASN A 513 -1.44 -10.91 -34.14
N ALA A 514 -2.05 -10.41 -35.21
CA ALA A 514 -3.40 -9.84 -35.16
C ALA A 514 -4.49 -10.86 -34.80
N ARG A 515 -4.28 -12.16 -35.04
CA ARG A 515 -5.24 -13.22 -34.68
C ARG A 515 -5.32 -13.37 -33.16
N SER A 516 -4.19 -13.43 -32.47
CA SER A 516 -4.12 -13.52 -31.01
C SER A 516 -4.70 -12.27 -30.34
N LEU A 517 -4.42 -11.07 -30.88
CA LEU A 517 -5.02 -9.82 -30.39
C LEU A 517 -6.55 -9.82 -30.50
N ARG A 518 -7.10 -10.31 -31.63
CA ARG A 518 -8.56 -10.43 -31.82
C ARG A 518 -9.19 -11.45 -30.90
N ALA A 519 -8.53 -12.59 -30.67
CA ALA A 519 -9.01 -13.62 -29.75
C ALA A 519 -9.06 -13.10 -28.30
N ALA A 520 -8.00 -12.43 -27.84
CA ALA A 520 -8.00 -11.79 -26.52
C ALA A 520 -9.06 -10.69 -26.39
N ALA A 521 -9.27 -9.90 -27.46
CA ALA A 521 -10.32 -8.88 -27.49
C ALA A 521 -11.73 -9.48 -27.41
N ALA A 522 -11.98 -10.61 -28.08
CA ALA A 522 -13.27 -11.30 -28.02
C ALA A 522 -13.63 -11.72 -26.59
N ILE A 523 -12.66 -12.27 -25.83
CA ILE A 523 -12.84 -12.62 -24.41
C ILE A 523 -13.27 -11.40 -23.58
N VAL A 524 -12.59 -10.26 -23.75
CA VAL A 524 -12.90 -9.02 -23.04
C VAL A 524 -14.25 -8.43 -23.46
N GLU A 525 -14.65 -8.62 -24.71
CA GLU A 525 -15.95 -8.18 -25.23
C GLU A 525 -17.09 -9.15 -24.91
N GLY A 526 -16.80 -10.33 -24.34
CA GLY A 526 -17.77 -11.36 -24.02
C GLY A 526 -18.32 -12.11 -25.25
N ARG A 527 -17.49 -12.31 -26.27
CA ARG A 527 -17.84 -12.93 -27.55
C ARG A 527 -17.16 -14.28 -27.78
#